data_AF-A0A8S9K698-F1
#
_entry.id   AF-A0A8S9K698-F1
#
_cell.length_a   1.000
_cell.length_b   1.000
_cell.length_c   1.000
_cell.angle_alpha   90.00
_cell.angle_beta   90.00
_cell.angle_gamma   90.00
#
_symmetry.space_group_name_H-M   'P 1'
#
loop_
_entity.id
_entity.type
_entity.pdbx_description
1 polymer ?
#
loop_
_entity_poly.entity_id
_entity_poly.type
_entity_poly.pdbx_seq_one_letter_code
_entity_poly.pdbx_strand_id
1 'polypeptide(L)'
;SHVSCDHYILKSCRILSCFKLNPFEHLNRKQLLLNDQERDYILTQVQAAKEELKMKRKKQLKKDTASKIKSLVDEGKHEQIYEQSEEFQKELKLKVREILTDQEWRRRKMAMRISEEEGRLKKDEEEQKEIRKKKREHEEQWEGTRENRVSSWRDFMKAGKKAKKGETRPPKLKTEDPNKSYVQRPVKKG
;
A
#
# COMPACT_ATOMS: atom_id res chain seq x y z
N SER A 1 29.26 25.92 -20.22
CA SER A 1 28.13 26.88 -20.16
C SER A 1 26.93 26.50 -21.03
N HIS A 2 27.02 25.51 -21.95
CA HIS A 2 25.98 25.25 -22.96
C HIS A 2 24.89 24.23 -22.55
N VAL A 3 25.04 23.49 -21.45
CA VAL A 3 24.10 22.41 -21.07
C VAL A 3 22.85 22.92 -20.31
N SER A 4 22.89 24.14 -19.78
CA SER A 4 21.78 24.71 -19.01
C SER A 4 20.68 25.30 -19.91
N CYS A 5 21.01 25.76 -21.12
CA CYS A 5 20.05 26.38 -22.03
C CYS A 5 19.07 25.36 -22.63
N ASP A 6 19.54 24.16 -23.01
CA ASP A 6 18.70 23.16 -23.68
C ASP A 6 17.58 22.63 -22.77
N HIS A 7 17.86 22.49 -21.47
CA HIS A 7 16.87 22.03 -20.50
C HIS A 7 15.80 23.09 -20.20
N TYR A 8 16.16 24.38 -20.26
CA TYR A 8 15.19 25.48 -20.16
C TYR A 8 14.39 25.65 -21.45
N ILE A 9 14.99 25.45 -22.63
CA ILE A 9 14.29 25.52 -23.92
C ILE A 9 13.26 24.38 -24.05
N LEU A 10 13.60 23.14 -23.65
CA LEU A 10 12.65 22.01 -23.66
C LEU A 10 11.49 22.19 -22.67
N LYS A 11 11.75 22.79 -21.49
CA LYS A 11 10.68 23.13 -20.52
C LYS A 11 9.80 24.27 -21.01
N SER A 12 10.38 25.31 -21.60
CA SER A 12 9.65 26.44 -22.19
C SER A 12 8.82 26.00 -23.40
N CYS A 13 9.33 25.13 -24.27
CA CYS A 13 8.55 24.58 -25.40
C CYS A 13 7.36 23.72 -24.94
N ARG A 14 7.50 22.94 -23.85
CA ARG A 14 6.37 22.21 -23.27
C ARG A 14 5.29 23.15 -22.74
N ILE A 15 5.67 24.18 -21.97
CA ILE A 15 4.72 25.15 -21.40
C ILE A 15 4.05 25.98 -22.50
N LEU A 16 4.80 26.41 -23.52
CA LEU A 16 4.26 27.21 -24.63
C LEU A 16 3.36 26.39 -25.58
N SER A 17 3.57 25.07 -25.71
CA SER A 17 2.66 24.20 -26.47
C SER A 17 1.24 24.16 -25.88
N CYS A 18 1.11 24.38 -24.56
CA CYS A 18 -0.16 24.43 -23.86
C CYS A 18 -0.97 25.71 -24.14
N PHE A 19 -0.34 26.77 -24.64
CA PHE A 19 -1.01 28.03 -24.97
C PHE A 19 -1.47 28.13 -26.43
N LYS A 20 -0.99 27.23 -27.31
CA LYS A 20 -1.37 27.19 -28.74
C LYS A 20 -2.65 26.40 -29.00
N LEU A 21 -3.07 25.58 -28.03
CA LEU A 21 -4.27 24.75 -28.13
C LEU A 21 -5.32 25.28 -27.16
N ASN A 22 -6.52 25.54 -27.68
CA ASN A 22 -7.68 25.91 -26.87
C ASN A 22 -7.89 24.83 -25.78
N PRO A 23 -8.26 25.19 -24.53
CA PRO A 23 -8.55 24.19 -23.49
C PRO A 23 -9.57 23.13 -23.94
N PHE A 24 -10.52 23.53 -24.78
CA PHE A 24 -11.48 22.63 -25.43
C PHE A 24 -10.84 21.69 -26.46
N GLU A 25 -9.86 22.15 -27.23
CA GLU A 25 -9.08 21.30 -28.14
C GLU A 25 -8.28 20.27 -27.36
N HIS A 26 -7.77 20.61 -26.17
CA HIS A 26 -7.08 19.65 -25.32
C HIS A 26 -8.03 18.58 -24.75
N LEU A 27 -9.28 18.94 -24.45
CA LEU A 27 -10.32 18.01 -24.01
C LEU A 27 -10.82 17.11 -25.16
N ASN A 28 -11.11 17.70 -26.32
CA ASN A 28 -11.51 16.97 -27.54
C ASN A 28 -10.39 16.04 -28.05
N ARG A 29 -9.13 16.49 -27.98
CA ARG A 29 -7.96 15.67 -28.34
C ARG A 29 -7.74 14.53 -27.36
N LYS A 30 -7.94 14.76 -26.04
CA LYS A 30 -7.95 13.67 -25.05
C LYS A 30 -9.05 12.66 -25.36
N GLN A 31 -10.24 13.11 -25.77
CA GLN A 31 -11.35 12.25 -26.15
C GLN A 31 -11.04 11.38 -27.39
N LEU A 32 -10.34 11.95 -28.37
CA LEU A 32 -9.86 11.22 -29.55
C LEU A 32 -8.68 10.27 -29.25
N LEU A 33 -7.89 10.59 -28.21
CA LEU A 33 -6.74 9.80 -27.74
C LEU A 33 -7.09 8.78 -26.65
N LEU A 34 -8.37 8.51 -26.35
CA LEU A 34 -8.67 7.36 -25.49
C LEU A 34 -8.11 6.11 -26.17
N ASN A 35 -7.28 5.39 -25.43
CA ASN A 35 -6.78 4.09 -25.86
C ASN A 35 -7.96 3.13 -26.06
N ASP A 36 -7.85 2.16 -26.96
CA ASP A 36 -8.96 1.21 -27.21
C ASP A 36 -9.41 0.51 -25.91
N GLN A 37 -8.47 0.25 -25.00
CA GLN A 37 -8.76 -0.27 -23.66
C GLN A 37 -9.63 0.67 -22.80
N GLU A 38 -9.41 1.98 -22.86
CA GLU A 38 -10.18 2.96 -22.10
C GLU A 38 -11.59 3.11 -22.70
N ARG A 39 -11.71 2.99 -24.03
CA ARG A 39 -13.00 2.96 -24.72
C ARG A 39 -13.80 1.72 -24.31
N ASP A 40 -13.18 0.55 -24.37
CA ASP A 40 -13.80 -0.71 -23.95
C ASP A 40 -14.23 -0.68 -22.48
N TYR A 41 -13.41 -0.08 -21.61
CA TYR A 41 -13.76 0.13 -20.22
C TYR A 41 -15.02 0.99 -20.08
N ILE A 42 -15.09 2.14 -20.75
CA ILE A 42 -16.26 3.03 -20.69
C ILE A 42 -17.49 2.34 -21.26
N LEU A 43 -17.36 1.62 -22.38
CA LEU A 43 -18.46 0.84 -22.96
C LEU A 43 -18.98 -0.20 -21.98
N THR A 44 -18.09 -0.90 -21.28
CA THR A 44 -18.44 -1.84 -20.22
C THR A 44 -19.21 -1.16 -19.09
N GLN A 45 -18.79 0.04 -18.66
CA GLN A 45 -19.51 0.78 -17.62
C GLN A 45 -20.87 1.30 -18.09
N VAL A 46 -20.98 1.72 -19.35
CA VAL A 46 -22.26 2.13 -19.97
C VAL A 46 -23.22 0.95 -20.01
N GLN A 47 -22.73 -0.24 -20.40
CA GLN A 47 -23.53 -1.45 -20.42
C GLN A 47 -24.00 -1.85 -19.02
N ALA A 48 -23.11 -1.81 -18.01
CA ALA A 48 -23.47 -2.06 -16.61
C ALA A 48 -24.55 -1.08 -16.11
N ALA A 49 -24.40 0.21 -16.39
CA ALA A 49 -25.41 1.22 -16.06
C ALA A 49 -26.76 0.92 -16.71
N LYS A 50 -26.74 0.52 -18.00
CA LYS A 50 -27.94 0.17 -18.75
C LYS A 50 -28.65 -1.03 -18.14
N GLU A 51 -27.92 -2.07 -17.74
CA GLU A 51 -28.47 -3.26 -17.09
C GLU A 51 -29.05 -2.96 -15.71
N GLU A 52 -28.40 -2.11 -14.91
CA GLU A 52 -28.96 -1.67 -13.62
C GLU A 52 -30.30 -0.95 -13.78
N LEU A 53 -30.41 -0.04 -14.76
CA LEU A 53 -31.66 0.67 -15.04
C LEU A 53 -32.76 -0.27 -15.54
N LYS A 54 -32.43 -1.22 -16.42
CA LYS A 54 -33.35 -2.29 -16.84
C LYS A 54 -33.85 -3.10 -15.65
N MET A 55 -32.95 -3.49 -14.75
CA MET A 55 -33.30 -4.24 -13.55
C MET A 55 -34.19 -3.43 -12.59
N LYS A 56 -33.91 -2.13 -12.44
CA LYS A 56 -34.75 -1.19 -11.67
C LYS A 56 -36.16 -1.10 -12.28
N ARG A 57 -36.27 -0.93 -13.60
CA ARG A 57 -37.55 -0.88 -14.32
C ARG A 57 -38.33 -2.19 -14.19
N LYS A 58 -37.68 -3.33 -14.40
CA LYS A 58 -38.27 -4.67 -14.22
C LYS A 58 -38.79 -4.89 -12.81
N LYS A 59 -38.08 -4.39 -11.78
CA LYS A 59 -38.55 -4.42 -10.39
C LYS A 59 -39.79 -3.55 -10.17
N GLN A 60 -39.87 -2.38 -10.80
CA GLN A 60 -41.06 -1.52 -10.71
C GLN A 60 -42.27 -2.16 -11.41
N LEU A 61 -42.08 -2.71 -12.61
CA LEU A 61 -43.13 -3.42 -13.35
C LEU A 61 -43.64 -4.68 -12.64
N LYS A 62 -42.84 -5.28 -11.74
CA LYS A 62 -43.31 -6.39 -10.90
C LYS A 62 -44.24 -5.92 -9.77
N LYS A 63 -44.14 -4.67 -9.33
CA LYS A 63 -44.96 -4.13 -8.23
C LYS A 63 -46.33 -3.65 -8.70
N ASP A 64 -46.45 -3.26 -9.96
CA ASP A 64 -47.69 -2.76 -10.54
C ASP A 64 -48.28 -3.78 -11.52
N THR A 65 -49.36 -4.44 -11.10
CA THR A 65 -50.07 -5.47 -11.86
C THR A 65 -50.68 -4.93 -13.16
N ALA A 66 -51.12 -3.66 -13.19
CA ALA A 66 -51.72 -3.05 -14.38
C ALA A 66 -50.66 -2.75 -15.44
N SER A 67 -49.52 -2.19 -15.03
CA SER A 67 -48.37 -1.97 -15.93
C SER A 67 -47.75 -3.29 -16.41
N LYS A 68 -47.77 -4.33 -15.57
CA LYS A 68 -47.35 -5.69 -15.94
C LYS A 68 -48.19 -6.24 -17.09
N ILE A 69 -49.52 -6.15 -16.99
CA ILE A 69 -50.45 -6.62 -18.02
C ILE A 69 -50.25 -5.84 -19.33
N LYS A 70 -50.15 -4.50 -19.26
CA LYS A 70 -49.89 -3.67 -20.44
C LYS A 70 -48.57 -4.03 -21.13
N SER A 71 -47.52 -4.29 -20.36
CA SER A 71 -46.22 -4.69 -20.92
C SER A 71 -46.21 -6.07 -21.59
N LEU A 72 -47.08 -6.99 -21.14
CA LEU A 72 -47.21 -8.33 -21.71
C LEU A 72 -47.93 -8.31 -23.07
N VAL A 73 -48.84 -7.37 -23.26
CA VAL A 73 -49.64 -7.23 -24.50
C VAL A 73 -48.80 -6.68 -25.66
N ASP A 74 -47.81 -5.84 -25.39
CA ASP A 74 -47.04 -5.12 -26.43
C ASP A 74 -45.78 -5.87 -26.94
N GLU A 75 -45.65 -7.18 -26.70
CA GLU A 75 -44.63 -8.08 -27.28
C GLU A 75 -43.19 -7.51 -27.30
N GLY A 76 -42.77 -6.77 -26.27
CA GLY A 76 -41.40 -6.24 -26.14
C GLY A 76 -41.12 -4.92 -26.86
N LYS A 77 -42.06 -4.39 -27.67
CA LYS A 77 -41.92 -3.05 -28.28
C LYS A 77 -41.80 -1.95 -27.23
N HIS A 78 -42.49 -2.12 -26.10
CA HIS A 78 -42.54 -1.15 -25.02
C HIS A 78 -41.19 -0.94 -24.31
N GLU A 79 -40.32 -1.95 -24.29
CA GLU A 79 -38.98 -1.84 -23.70
C GLU A 79 -38.03 -1.07 -24.62
N GLN A 80 -38.09 -1.32 -25.92
CA GLN A 80 -37.24 -0.67 -26.91
C GLN A 80 -37.58 0.82 -27.06
N ILE A 81 -38.87 1.17 -27.00
CA ILE A 81 -39.32 2.57 -26.97
C ILE A 81 -38.84 3.27 -25.71
N TYR A 82 -38.86 2.59 -24.55
CA TYR A 82 -38.35 3.15 -23.31
C TYR A 82 -36.84 3.41 -23.35
N GLU A 83 -36.04 2.49 -23.91
CA GLU A 83 -34.60 2.69 -24.09
C GLU A 83 -34.25 3.87 -25.00
N GLN A 84 -35.12 4.18 -25.97
CA GLN A 84 -34.97 5.32 -26.87
C GLN A 84 -35.51 6.63 -26.29
N SER A 85 -36.26 6.57 -25.17
CA SER A 85 -36.82 7.75 -24.54
C SER A 85 -35.74 8.70 -24.01
N GLU A 86 -36.02 10.01 -24.08
CA GLU A 86 -35.09 11.04 -23.58
C GLU A 86 -34.86 10.92 -22.06
N GLU A 87 -35.89 10.49 -21.32
CA GLU A 87 -35.80 10.24 -19.88
C GLU A 87 -34.78 9.14 -19.56
N PHE A 88 -34.84 8.02 -20.29
CA PHE A 88 -33.89 6.92 -20.10
C PHE A 88 -32.46 7.34 -20.46
N GLN A 89 -32.28 8.10 -21.55
CA GLN A 89 -30.97 8.63 -21.94
C GLN A 89 -30.38 9.57 -20.87
N LYS A 90 -31.21 10.42 -20.24
CA LYS A 90 -30.79 11.28 -19.13
C LYS A 90 -30.43 10.47 -17.88
N GLU A 91 -31.27 9.49 -17.50
CA GLU A 91 -31.00 8.61 -16.36
C GLU A 91 -29.74 7.77 -16.58
N LEU A 92 -29.52 7.28 -17.80
CA LEU A 92 -28.33 6.53 -18.19
C LEU A 92 -27.07 7.37 -18.02
N LYS A 93 -27.04 8.60 -18.53
CA LYS A 93 -25.90 9.52 -18.38
C LYS A 93 -25.58 9.79 -16.90
N LEU A 94 -26.60 10.04 -16.09
CA LEU A 94 -26.43 10.23 -14.65
C LEU A 94 -25.89 8.97 -13.97
N LYS A 95 -26.40 7.80 -14.35
CA LYS A 95 -25.99 6.53 -13.76
C LYS A 95 -24.56 6.15 -14.11
N VAL A 96 -24.15 6.35 -15.36
CA VAL A 96 -22.75 6.16 -15.78
C VAL A 96 -21.81 7.07 -15.00
N ARG A 97 -22.19 8.34 -14.81
CA ARG A 97 -21.41 9.29 -14.00
C ARG A 97 -21.27 8.82 -12.55
N GLU A 98 -22.36 8.35 -11.95
CA GLU A 98 -22.37 7.79 -10.59
C GLU A 98 -21.40 6.60 -10.49
N ILE A 99 -21.53 5.61 -11.37
CA ILE A 99 -20.68 4.40 -11.38
C ILE A 99 -19.20 4.76 -11.50
N LEU A 100 -18.85 5.65 -12.44
CA LEU A 100 -17.46 6.06 -12.63
C LEU A 100 -16.90 6.80 -11.41
N THR A 101 -17.69 7.67 -10.80
CA THR A 101 -17.30 8.40 -9.59
C THR A 101 -17.07 7.45 -8.42
N ASP A 102 -17.99 6.50 -8.24
CA ASP A 102 -17.94 5.48 -7.20
C ASP A 102 -16.74 4.54 -7.35
N GLN A 103 -16.45 4.10 -8.58
CA GLN A 103 -15.30 3.26 -8.87
C GLN A 103 -13.99 3.98 -8.60
N GLU A 104 -13.88 5.25 -9.01
CA GLU A 104 -12.71 6.07 -8.72
C GLU A 104 -12.53 6.29 -7.22
N TRP A 105 -13.61 6.54 -6.48
CA TRP A 105 -13.58 6.61 -5.03
C TRP A 105 -13.11 5.30 -4.39
N ARG A 106 -13.64 4.15 -4.83
CA ARG A 106 -13.21 2.82 -4.36
C ARG A 106 -11.74 2.56 -4.69
N ARG A 107 -11.29 2.92 -5.89
CA ARG A 107 -9.89 2.78 -6.34
C ARG A 107 -8.95 3.57 -5.42
N ARG A 108 -9.28 4.85 -5.15
CA ARG A 108 -8.49 5.71 -4.25
C ARG A 108 -8.44 5.14 -2.84
N LYS A 109 -9.60 4.74 -2.30
CA LYS A 109 -9.68 4.16 -0.96
C LYS A 109 -8.91 2.83 -0.86
N MET A 110 -8.95 2.01 -1.90
CA MET A 110 -8.18 0.77 -1.94
C MET A 110 -6.68 1.05 -2.03
N ALA A 111 -6.25 1.99 -2.87
CA ALA A 111 -4.84 2.38 -2.99
C ALA A 111 -4.27 2.90 -1.66
N MET A 112 -5.06 3.67 -0.90
CA MET A 112 -4.68 4.11 0.45
C MET A 112 -4.46 2.92 1.40
N ARG A 113 -5.38 1.94 1.41
CA ARG A 113 -5.24 0.73 2.26
C ARG A 113 -4.03 -0.11 1.89
N ILE A 114 -3.78 -0.32 0.59
CA ILE A 114 -2.62 -1.07 0.10
C ILE A 114 -1.33 -0.39 0.55
N SER A 115 -1.22 0.93 0.35
CA SER A 115 -0.03 1.70 0.76
C SER A 115 0.22 1.64 2.27
N GLU A 116 -0.83 1.69 3.08
CA GLU A 116 -0.72 1.54 4.53
C GLU A 116 -0.23 0.13 4.94
N GLU A 117 -0.78 -0.92 4.34
CA GLU A 117 -0.36 -2.31 4.57
C GLU A 117 1.08 -2.57 4.11
N GLU A 118 1.45 -2.09 2.91
CA GLU A 118 2.82 -2.15 2.38
C GLU A 118 3.80 -1.42 3.31
N GLY A 119 3.40 -0.27 3.87
CA GLY A 119 4.19 0.47 4.85
C GLY A 119 4.40 -0.30 6.15
N ARG A 120 3.37 -0.96 6.68
CA ARG A 120 3.48 -1.81 7.87
C ARG A 120 4.40 -3.00 7.63
N LEU A 121 4.21 -3.70 6.51
CA LEU A 121 5.01 -4.86 6.15
C LEU A 121 6.49 -4.49 5.98
N LYS A 122 6.77 -3.34 5.35
CA LYS A 122 8.14 -2.83 5.19
C LYS A 122 8.81 -2.55 6.53
N LYS A 123 8.07 -1.95 7.48
CA LYS A 123 8.59 -1.69 8.83
C LYS A 123 8.94 -2.98 9.57
N ASP A 124 8.08 -3.99 9.50
CA ASP A 124 8.33 -5.29 10.10
C ASP A 124 9.54 -5.98 9.45
N GLU A 125 9.68 -5.87 8.12
CA GLU A 125 10.83 -6.41 7.39
C GLU A 125 12.15 -5.73 7.79
N GLU A 126 12.14 -4.41 7.93
CA GLU A 126 13.29 -3.62 8.41
C GLU A 126 13.66 -3.98 9.85
N GLU A 127 12.67 -4.11 10.75
CA GLU A 127 12.91 -4.53 12.14
C GLU A 127 13.51 -5.94 12.21
N GLN A 128 12.99 -6.89 11.42
CA GLN A 128 13.56 -8.23 11.34
C GLN A 128 14.99 -8.23 10.80
N LYS A 129 15.29 -7.38 9.80
CA LYS A 129 16.66 -7.20 9.29
C LYS A 129 17.59 -6.65 10.37
N GLU A 130 17.13 -5.64 11.13
CA GLU A 130 17.90 -5.06 12.23
C GLU A 130 18.13 -6.05 13.38
N ILE A 131 17.13 -6.86 13.73
CA ILE A 131 17.29 -7.93 14.73
C ILE A 131 18.33 -8.95 14.27
N ARG A 132 18.27 -9.39 13.00
CA ARG A 132 19.25 -10.32 12.43
C ARG A 132 20.65 -9.71 12.40
N LYS A 133 20.76 -8.42 12.08
CA LYS A 133 22.02 -7.68 12.09
C LYS A 133 22.60 -7.57 13.50
N LYS A 134 21.80 -7.13 14.48
CA LYS A 134 22.20 -7.06 15.90
C LYS A 134 22.62 -8.42 16.44
N LYS A 135 21.90 -9.49 16.09
CA LYS A 135 22.27 -10.86 16.49
C LYS A 135 23.62 -11.28 15.90
N ARG A 136 23.86 -10.96 14.63
CA ARG A 136 25.15 -11.22 13.97
C ARG A 136 26.29 -10.44 14.61
N GLU A 137 26.11 -9.14 14.81
CA GLU A 137 27.11 -8.28 15.45
C GLU A 137 27.43 -8.73 16.87
N HIS A 138 26.41 -9.14 17.66
CA HIS A 138 26.61 -9.71 18.98
C HIS A 138 27.41 -11.02 18.94
N GLU A 139 27.11 -11.92 18.00
CA GLU A 139 27.86 -13.18 17.82
C GLU A 139 29.32 -12.91 17.43
N GLU A 140 29.54 -11.99 16.49
CA GLU A 140 30.89 -11.57 16.07
C GLU A 140 31.69 -10.97 17.25
N GLN A 141 31.06 -10.11 18.07
CA GLN A 141 31.68 -9.58 19.29
C GLN A 141 31.94 -10.67 20.34
N TRP A 142 31.02 -11.63 20.47
CA TRP A 142 31.17 -12.76 21.38
C TRP A 142 32.35 -13.65 20.97
N GLU A 143 32.47 -14.01 19.69
CA GLU A 143 33.62 -14.78 19.17
C GLU A 143 34.91 -13.95 19.17
N GLY A 144 34.88 -12.66 18.84
CA GLY A 144 36.05 -11.79 18.90
C GLY A 144 36.66 -11.66 20.30
N THR A 145 35.83 -11.75 21.34
CA THR A 145 36.29 -11.76 22.74
C THR A 145 36.61 -13.16 23.28
N ARG A 146 36.47 -14.22 22.47
CA ARG A 146 36.72 -15.62 22.85
C ARG A 146 38.14 -15.86 23.33
N GLU A 147 39.15 -15.44 22.56
CA GLU A 147 40.56 -15.68 22.93
C GLU A 147 40.91 -15.00 24.26
N ASN A 148 40.42 -13.78 24.49
CA ASN A 148 40.59 -13.10 25.77
C ASN A 148 39.91 -13.85 26.93
N ARG A 149 38.68 -14.34 26.73
CA ARG A 149 37.97 -15.16 27.73
C ARG A 149 38.68 -16.49 28.00
N VAL A 150 39.12 -17.18 26.95
CA VAL A 150 39.82 -18.47 27.02
C VAL A 150 41.19 -18.31 27.67
N SER A 151 41.94 -17.26 27.35
CA SER A 151 43.22 -16.94 27.99
C SER A 151 43.02 -16.67 29.48
N SER A 152 42.05 -15.82 29.84
CA SER A 152 41.71 -15.54 31.25
C SER A 152 41.36 -16.82 32.03
N TRP A 153 40.60 -17.74 31.41
CA TRP A 153 40.28 -19.04 32.01
C TRP A 153 41.51 -19.96 32.15
N ARG A 154 42.37 -20.02 31.13
CA ARG A 154 43.64 -20.78 31.17
C ARG A 154 44.55 -20.24 32.28
N ASP A 155 44.62 -18.93 32.44
CA ASP A 155 45.44 -18.27 33.45
C ASP A 155 44.89 -18.50 34.87
N PHE A 156 43.56 -18.52 35.05
CA PHE A 156 42.93 -18.93 36.32
C PHE A 156 43.32 -20.38 36.71
N MET A 157 43.24 -21.32 35.77
CA MET A 157 43.64 -22.72 36.00
C MET A 157 45.15 -22.87 36.28
N LYS A 158 46.00 -22.03 35.68
CA LYS A 158 47.45 -22.00 35.93
C LYS A 158 47.78 -21.33 37.27
N ALA A 159 47.08 -20.26 37.65
CA ALA A 159 47.26 -19.57 38.93
C ALA A 159 46.97 -20.48 40.13
N GLY A 160 46.02 -21.41 39.99
CA GLY A 160 45.75 -22.45 40.99
C GLY A 160 46.94 -23.39 41.28
N LYS A 161 47.91 -23.52 40.36
CA LYS A 161 49.14 -24.34 40.56
C LYS A 161 50.34 -23.55 41.11
N LYS A 162 50.28 -22.22 41.19
CA LYS A 162 51.42 -21.38 41.63
C LYS A 162 51.13 -20.38 42.76
N ALA A 163 49.98 -20.43 43.44
CA ALA A 163 49.72 -19.55 44.58
C ALA A 163 50.40 -20.04 45.88
N LYS A 164 51.67 -19.65 46.08
CA LYS A 164 52.19 -19.35 47.42
C LYS A 164 51.60 -18.01 47.89
N LYS A 165 50.96 -18.03 49.06
CA LYS A 165 50.71 -16.95 50.04
C LYS A 165 50.57 -15.51 49.48
N GLY A 166 49.32 -15.08 49.26
CA GLY A 166 48.92 -13.69 49.06
C GLY A 166 47.40 -13.56 49.12
N GLU A 167 46.89 -12.71 50.01
CA GLU A 167 45.48 -12.54 50.43
C GLU A 167 44.50 -12.40 49.24
N THR A 168 43.62 -13.39 49.06
CA THR A 168 42.56 -13.38 48.05
C THR A 168 41.44 -12.42 48.46
N ARG A 169 41.56 -11.13 48.12
CA ARG A 169 40.41 -10.24 48.12
C ARG A 169 39.55 -10.54 46.89
N PRO A 170 38.26 -10.90 47.05
CA PRO A 170 37.40 -11.15 45.92
C PRO A 170 37.30 -9.89 45.04
N PRO A 171 37.48 -10.00 43.71
CA PRO A 171 37.27 -8.88 42.80
C PRO A 171 35.88 -8.28 43.05
N LYS A 172 35.80 -6.95 43.24
CA LYS A 172 34.52 -6.26 43.38
C LYS A 172 33.68 -6.54 42.15
N LEU A 173 32.58 -7.27 42.35
CA LEU A 173 31.59 -7.59 41.33
C LEU A 173 31.08 -6.26 40.75
N LYS A 174 31.38 -5.98 39.47
CA LYS A 174 30.73 -4.88 38.76
C LYS A 174 29.30 -5.34 38.50
N THR A 175 28.36 -4.83 39.30
CA THR A 175 26.99 -5.32 39.40
C THR A 175 26.06 -4.89 38.28
N GLU A 176 26.52 -4.14 37.29
CA GLU A 176 25.64 -3.60 36.24
C GLU A 176 26.26 -3.81 34.86
N ASP A 177 25.88 -4.92 34.24
CA ASP A 177 25.99 -5.15 32.79
C ASP A 177 24.59 -4.86 32.21
N PRO A 178 24.39 -3.74 31.48
CA PRO A 178 23.08 -3.36 30.94
C PRO A 178 22.44 -4.43 30.03
N ASN A 179 23.20 -5.41 29.54
CA ASN A 179 22.71 -6.49 28.69
C ASN A 179 22.51 -7.84 29.43
N LYS A 180 22.66 -7.88 30.77
CA LYS A 180 22.32 -9.06 31.57
C LYS A 180 21.23 -8.73 32.58
N SER A 181 20.05 -9.30 32.36
CA SER A 181 18.88 -9.14 33.25
C SER A 181 19.07 -9.75 34.65
N TYR A 182 20.08 -10.60 34.86
CA TYR A 182 20.27 -11.28 36.13
C TYR A 182 21.41 -10.69 36.95
N VAL A 183 21.04 -9.89 37.95
CA VAL A 183 21.92 -9.43 39.02
C VAL A 183 21.94 -10.50 40.11
N GLN A 184 23.06 -11.22 40.27
CA GLN A 184 23.26 -12.13 41.40
C GLN A 184 23.26 -11.32 42.70
N ARG A 185 22.25 -11.54 43.55
CA ARG A 185 22.22 -10.95 44.90
C ARG A 185 23.12 -11.76 45.83
N PRO A 186 23.90 -11.13 46.72
CA PRO A 186 24.71 -11.85 47.68
C PRO A 186 23.82 -12.66 48.62
N VAL A 187 24.02 -13.97 48.66
CA VAL A 187 23.36 -14.88 49.61
C VAL A 187 23.95 -14.64 51.00
N LYS A 188 23.10 -14.26 51.96
CA LYS A 188 23.48 -14.18 53.39
C LYS A 188 23.82 -15.59 53.88
N LYS A 189 25.07 -15.83 54.27
CA LYS A 189 25.44 -17.02 55.04
C LYS A 189 24.99 -16.80 56.49
N GLY A 190 24.19 -17.73 57.01
CA GLY A 190 23.86 -17.82 58.44
C GLY A 190 25.03 -18.36 59.25
#